data_AF-A0A6L7CI31-F1
#
_entry.id   AF-A0A6L7CI31-F1
#
_cell.length_a   1.000
_cell.length_b   1.000
_cell.length_c   1.000
_cell.angle_alpha   90.00
_cell.angle_beta   90.00
_cell.angle_gamma   90.00
#
_symmetry.space_group_name_H-M   'P 1'
#
loop_
_entity.id
_entity.type
_entity.pdbx_description
1 polymer ?
#
loop_
_entity_poly.entity_id
_entity_poly.type
_entity_poly.pdbx_seq_one_letter_code
_entity_poly.pdbx_strand_id
1 'polypeptide(L)'
;MNKIFKVIWNPATGNYTVTSETAKSRGKKSGRSKLLISALVAGGLLSSFGALADNYDGQGVDYGDGSASDGWVAIGKGAKANIFLNNAGASTALGYDAIAEGQYSSAIGSKTHAIGGASMAFGVSAISEGDRSIALGASSYSFGQYSMALGRYSKALGRLSIAMGDSSKADGANAIALGNAAKAAGIMSIGLGDNANASQDYAMALGAESEAAENATAIGNKAHAKGVNSIALGNGSQALADSAIAIGQGNKANGADAIALGNGSQSSGLNAIALGKASVVTGDNSLALGSNTNANGINSVALGAGSIADQDDSVSVGSDSLQRKIVNVKNGTIKADSHDAINGSQLYAISDSVAKRLGGGSSVNVDDGTVKAPTYNLKNGNKNNVGDALTVLDQFTLQWDQNRDKYSAAHGSSTASVITDVADGAVSDSSKDAVNGSQLKATNDDVETNTTNIATNTGNIATNTANIATNTTNITNLTDTVGDLKDDALLWNGTAFNAAHGTETTSTIT
;
A
#
# COMPACT_ATOMS: atom_id res chain seq x y z
N MET A 1 20.42 -19.12 19.91
CA MET A 1 20.05 -20.35 20.67
C MET A 1 19.85 -21.48 19.68
N ASN A 2 20.78 -22.45 19.63
CA ASN A 2 20.70 -23.62 18.75
C ASN A 2 19.51 -24.50 19.16
N LYS A 3 18.53 -24.67 18.27
CA LYS A 3 17.45 -25.65 18.45
C LYS A 3 17.91 -26.98 17.85
N ILE A 4 18.34 -27.90 18.71
CA ILE A 4 18.73 -29.26 18.31
C ILE A 4 17.43 -30.08 18.13
N PHE A 5 17.26 -30.65 16.94
CA PHE A 5 16.14 -31.53 16.59
C PHE A 5 16.67 -32.93 16.26
N LYS A 6 15.89 -33.97 16.60
CA LYS A 6 16.21 -35.36 16.26
C LYS A 6 15.15 -35.93 15.33
N VAL A 7 15.60 -36.63 14.29
CA VAL A 7 14.73 -37.36 13.36
C VAL A 7 14.49 -38.76 13.92
N ILE A 8 13.22 -39.17 14.01
CA ILE A 8 12.81 -40.47 14.56
C ILE A 8 11.84 -41.14 13.59
N TRP A 9 12.00 -42.45 13.38
CA TRP A 9 11.07 -43.25 12.59
C TRP A 9 9.75 -43.49 13.35
N ASN A 10 8.60 -43.17 12.74
CA ASN A 10 7.28 -43.45 13.31
C ASN A 10 6.64 -44.68 12.63
N PRO A 11 6.60 -45.85 13.30
CA PRO A 11 6.05 -47.07 12.72
C PRO A 11 4.52 -47.06 12.58
N ALA A 12 3.79 -46.16 13.25
CA ALA A 12 2.34 -46.07 13.12
C ALA A 12 1.91 -45.33 11.84
N THR A 13 2.77 -44.45 11.31
CA THR A 13 2.49 -43.68 10.10
C THR A 13 3.42 -44.04 8.94
N GLY A 14 4.44 -44.88 9.15
CA GLY A 14 5.39 -45.31 8.12
C GLY A 14 6.39 -44.25 7.67
N ASN A 15 6.57 -43.17 8.43
CA ASN A 15 7.30 -41.97 8.00
C ASN A 15 8.32 -41.50 9.06
N TYR A 16 9.38 -40.80 8.63
CA TYR A 16 10.29 -40.10 9.55
C TYR A 16 9.68 -38.78 10.03
N THR A 17 9.72 -38.52 11.34
CA THR A 17 9.18 -37.29 11.96
C THR A 17 10.27 -36.56 12.74
N VAL A 18 10.29 -35.23 12.71
CA VAL A 18 11.26 -34.38 13.42
C VAL A 18 10.67 -33.93 14.75
N THR A 19 11.37 -34.18 15.86
CA THR A 19 10.93 -33.73 17.19
C THR A 19 12.04 -33.00 17.95
N SER A 20 11.65 -32.13 18.88
CA SER A 20 12.59 -31.41 19.75
C SER A 20 13.16 -32.36 20.81
N GLU A 21 14.47 -32.26 21.08
CA GLU A 21 15.20 -33.12 22.03
C GLU A 21 14.69 -33.00 23.49
N THR A 22 13.83 -32.03 23.80
CA THR A 22 13.21 -31.83 25.12
C THR A 22 11.81 -32.44 25.29
N ALA A 23 11.29 -33.15 24.28
CA ALA A 23 9.99 -33.81 24.38
C ALA A 23 10.04 -35.03 25.32
N LYS A 24 9.39 -34.93 26.49
CA LYS A 24 9.23 -36.07 27.43
C LYS A 24 8.43 -37.20 26.77
N SER A 25 9.10 -38.33 26.59
CA SER A 25 8.50 -39.63 26.20
C SER A 25 7.35 -40.00 27.15
N ARG A 26 6.13 -40.13 26.63
CA ARG A 26 5.02 -40.76 27.37
C ARG A 26 5.15 -42.27 27.24
N GLY A 27 5.35 -42.92 28.38
CA GLY A 27 5.54 -44.36 28.51
C GLY A 27 4.38 -45.20 27.98
N LYS A 28 4.73 -46.45 27.63
CA LYS A 28 3.86 -47.53 27.17
C LYS A 28 2.60 -47.65 28.05
N LYS A 29 1.41 -47.49 27.45
CA LYS A 29 0.17 -48.00 28.06
C LYS A 29 0.03 -49.49 27.76
N SER A 30 0.46 -50.29 28.74
CA SER A 30 -0.08 -51.61 29.02
C SER A 30 -1.52 -51.44 29.51
N GLY A 31 -2.47 -52.19 28.94
CA GLY A 31 -3.88 -52.11 29.33
C GLY A 31 -4.78 -52.91 28.41
N ARG A 32 -4.57 -54.24 28.31
CA ARG A 32 -5.64 -55.14 27.87
C ARG A 32 -6.71 -55.15 28.96
N SER A 33 -7.89 -54.63 28.63
CA SER A 33 -9.10 -54.84 29.41
C SER A 33 -9.35 -56.35 29.56
N LYS A 34 -9.41 -56.81 30.82
CA LYS A 34 -9.83 -58.16 31.18
C LYS A 34 -11.34 -58.27 30.94
N LEU A 35 -11.75 -58.97 29.87
CA LEU A 35 -13.08 -59.56 29.84
C LEU A 35 -13.08 -60.77 30.78
N LEU A 36 -13.71 -60.61 31.94
CA LEU A 36 -14.23 -61.70 32.74
C LEU A 36 -15.43 -62.31 32.01
N ILE A 37 -15.22 -63.42 31.30
CA ILE A 37 -16.29 -64.39 31.05
C ILE A 37 -15.67 -65.77 31.24
N SER A 38 -16.04 -66.42 32.34
CA SER A 38 -15.79 -67.84 32.61
C SER A 38 -17.11 -68.53 32.94
N ALA A 39 -17.24 -69.76 32.45
CA ALA A 39 -18.38 -70.71 32.44
C ALA A 39 -19.09 -70.69 31.07
N LEU A 40 -18.77 -71.52 30.06
CA LEU A 40 -18.59 -72.97 30.03
C LEU A 40 -19.72 -73.71 30.76
N VAL A 41 -20.68 -74.25 30.01
CA VAL A 41 -20.95 -75.69 29.86
C VAL A 41 -21.85 -75.88 28.62
N ALA A 42 -21.58 -76.98 27.93
CA ALA A 42 -22.06 -77.36 26.61
C ALA A 42 -23.49 -77.95 26.59
N GLY A 43 -24.09 -77.95 25.40
CA GLY A 43 -25.04 -78.97 24.95
C GLY A 43 -26.51 -78.67 25.21
N GLY A 44 -27.24 -78.23 24.18
CA GLY A 44 -28.69 -78.07 24.25
C GLY A 44 -29.28 -77.59 22.93
N LEU A 45 -29.80 -78.56 22.16
CA LEU A 45 -30.72 -78.49 21.04
C LEU A 45 -31.27 -77.12 20.62
N LEU A 46 -31.18 -76.87 19.31
CA LEU A 46 -32.11 -76.06 18.53
C LEU A 46 -33.55 -76.48 18.85
N SER A 47 -34.19 -75.77 19.79
CA SER A 47 -35.62 -75.80 20.01
C SER A 47 -36.10 -74.35 19.94
N SER A 48 -37.09 -74.15 19.08
CA SER A 48 -37.84 -72.90 18.92
C SER A 48 -38.21 -72.35 20.29
N PHE A 49 -37.69 -71.16 20.64
CA PHE A 49 -38.28 -70.38 21.72
C PHE A 49 -39.70 -70.02 21.31
N GLY A 50 -40.67 -70.64 21.98
CA GLY A 50 -42.04 -70.16 21.99
C GLY A 50 -42.04 -68.72 22.49
N ALA A 51 -42.74 -67.86 21.76
CA ALA A 51 -43.22 -66.61 22.30
C ALA A 51 -44.10 -66.93 23.51
N LEU A 52 -43.64 -66.60 24.73
CA LEU A 52 -44.54 -66.52 25.88
C LEU A 52 -45.45 -65.30 25.68
N ALA A 53 -46.65 -65.55 25.17
CA ALA A 53 -47.78 -64.64 25.28
C ALA A 53 -48.57 -65.03 26.54
N ASP A 54 -48.44 -64.26 27.61
CA ASP A 54 -49.28 -64.42 28.80
C ASP A 54 -50.73 -64.02 28.49
N ASN A 55 -51.65 -64.81 29.02
CA ASN A 55 -53.10 -64.79 28.78
C ASN A 55 -53.75 -63.44 29.13
N TYR A 56 -54.33 -62.79 28.10
CA TYR A 56 -55.42 -61.83 28.22
C TYR A 56 -56.25 -61.84 26.92
N ASP A 57 -57.35 -62.60 26.95
CA ASP A 57 -58.63 -62.53 26.20
C ASP A 57 -58.63 -62.01 24.74
N GLY A 58 -57.54 -62.15 24.01
CA GLY A 58 -57.54 -62.05 22.56
C GLY A 58 -57.98 -63.40 21.99
N GLN A 59 -59.19 -63.47 21.43
CA GLN A 59 -59.56 -64.61 20.59
C GLN A 59 -58.48 -64.77 19.51
N GLY A 60 -57.86 -65.94 19.44
CA GLY A 60 -56.96 -66.30 18.36
C GLY A 60 -57.70 -66.21 17.03
N VAL A 61 -57.11 -65.54 16.04
CA VAL A 61 -57.72 -65.38 14.72
C VAL A 61 -57.62 -66.71 13.96
N ASP A 62 -58.78 -67.08 13.42
CA ASP A 62 -59.13 -68.24 12.61
C ASP A 62 -57.99 -68.84 11.77
N TYR A 63 -57.69 -70.12 11.97
CA TYR A 63 -57.00 -70.93 10.96
C TYR A 63 -58.04 -71.25 9.88
N GLY A 64 -58.15 -70.38 8.88
CA GLY A 64 -58.94 -70.67 7.68
C GLY A 64 -58.54 -72.01 7.10
N ASP A 65 -59.53 -72.89 6.99
CA ASP A 65 -59.46 -74.20 6.38
C ASP A 65 -59.21 -74.08 4.87
N GLY A 66 -57.95 -73.97 4.50
CA GLY A 66 -57.40 -74.38 3.20
C GLY A 66 -58.33 -74.28 1.99
N SER A 67 -58.51 -73.07 1.47
CA SER A 67 -58.62 -72.90 0.01
C SER A 67 -57.59 -71.86 -0.43
N ALA A 68 -56.89 -72.13 -1.52
CA ALA A 68 -55.74 -71.36 -1.96
C ALA A 68 -56.14 -69.96 -2.47
N SER A 69 -56.24 -68.98 -1.57
CA SER A 69 -56.34 -67.54 -1.91
C SER A 69 -55.88 -66.54 -0.82
N ASP A 70 -55.50 -66.99 0.38
CA ASP A 70 -55.50 -66.15 1.58
C ASP A 70 -54.10 -65.99 2.20
N GLY A 71 -53.44 -64.86 1.93
CA GLY A 71 -52.02 -64.68 2.29
C GLY A 71 -51.71 -63.68 3.41
N TRP A 72 -52.61 -63.37 4.34
CA TRP A 72 -52.41 -62.32 5.37
C TRP A 72 -51.96 -62.87 6.73
N VAL A 73 -51.29 -62.05 7.54
CA VAL A 73 -50.81 -62.43 8.88
C VAL A 73 -51.24 -61.36 9.88
N ALA A 74 -52.05 -61.71 10.89
CA ALA A 74 -52.41 -60.82 12.01
C ALA A 74 -52.19 -61.53 13.34
N ILE A 75 -51.18 -61.09 14.11
CA ILE A 75 -50.78 -61.74 15.37
C ILE A 75 -50.66 -60.69 16.47
N GLY A 76 -51.48 -60.82 17.52
CA GLY A 76 -51.49 -59.93 18.69
C GLY A 76 -52.87 -59.32 18.94
N LYS A 77 -53.13 -58.91 20.20
CA LYS A 77 -54.40 -58.28 20.57
C LYS A 77 -54.61 -56.98 19.80
N GLY A 78 -55.72 -56.87 19.08
CA GLY A 78 -56.07 -55.69 18.28
C GLY A 78 -55.31 -55.57 16.96
N ALA A 79 -54.48 -56.56 16.60
CA ALA A 79 -53.78 -56.58 15.32
C ALA A 79 -54.77 -56.71 14.15
N LYS A 80 -54.58 -55.92 13.09
CA LYS A 80 -55.43 -55.91 11.89
C LYS A 80 -54.55 -55.99 10.65
N ALA A 81 -54.76 -56.99 9.81
CA ALA A 81 -54.16 -57.09 8.48
C ALA A 81 -55.29 -57.12 7.43
N ASN A 82 -55.08 -56.45 6.31
CA ASN A 82 -56.02 -56.40 5.20
C ASN A 82 -55.90 -57.64 4.29
N ILE A 83 -57.07 -58.12 3.84
CA ILE A 83 -57.25 -59.23 2.91
C ILE A 83 -57.60 -58.63 1.54
N PHE A 84 -56.62 -58.58 0.65
CA PHE A 84 -56.90 -58.30 -0.75
C PHE A 84 -57.30 -59.63 -1.41
N LEU A 85 -58.47 -59.67 -2.04
CA LEU A 85 -59.13 -60.87 -2.60
C LEU A 85 -58.34 -61.58 -3.74
N ASN A 86 -57.07 -61.23 -3.94
CA ASN A 86 -56.15 -61.90 -4.85
C ASN A 86 -54.82 -62.20 -4.14
N ASN A 87 -54.13 -63.30 -4.52
CA ASN A 87 -52.80 -63.68 -4.00
C ASN A 87 -51.70 -62.60 -4.14
N ALA A 88 -52.03 -61.46 -4.74
CA ALA A 88 -51.15 -60.38 -5.09
C ALA A 88 -51.38 -59.16 -4.17
N GLY A 89 -51.58 -59.32 -2.86
CA GLY A 89 -51.77 -58.11 -2.04
C GLY A 89 -51.78 -58.23 -0.53
N ALA A 90 -51.58 -59.42 0.03
CA ALA A 90 -51.80 -59.61 1.45
C ALA A 90 -50.78 -58.86 2.34
N SER A 91 -51.22 -58.47 3.53
CA SER A 91 -50.46 -57.65 4.48
C SER A 91 -50.14 -58.41 5.77
N THR A 92 -49.17 -57.89 6.53
CA THR A 92 -48.69 -58.49 7.79
C THR A 92 -48.79 -57.50 8.94
N ALA A 93 -49.50 -57.85 10.01
CA ALA A 93 -49.58 -57.11 11.26
C ALA A 93 -49.16 -57.99 12.45
N LEU A 94 -48.12 -57.60 13.19
CA LEU A 94 -47.58 -58.35 14.32
C LEU A 94 -47.34 -57.44 15.52
N GLY A 95 -48.16 -57.57 16.57
CA GLY A 95 -48.03 -56.83 17.84
C GLY A 95 -49.36 -56.30 18.40
N TYR A 96 -49.32 -55.73 19.60
CA TYR A 96 -50.49 -55.10 20.24
C TYR A 96 -50.94 -53.87 19.43
N ASP A 97 -52.18 -53.84 18.96
CA ASP A 97 -52.75 -52.78 18.11
C ASP A 97 -51.91 -52.47 16.85
N ALA A 98 -51.26 -53.48 16.25
CA ALA A 98 -50.57 -53.32 14.96
C ALA A 98 -51.58 -53.31 13.79
N ILE A 99 -51.52 -52.34 12.89
CA ILE A 99 -52.49 -52.19 11.79
C ILE A 99 -51.75 -52.12 10.46
N ALA A 100 -52.00 -53.07 9.57
CA ALA A 100 -51.49 -53.12 8.20
C ALA A 100 -52.67 -53.03 7.21
N GLU A 101 -52.89 -51.86 6.63
CA GLU A 101 -54.04 -51.58 5.73
C GLU A 101 -53.66 -51.59 4.25
N GLY A 102 -52.42 -51.24 3.93
CA GLY A 102 -51.93 -51.16 2.55
C GLY A 102 -51.70 -52.53 1.91
N GLN A 103 -51.88 -52.62 0.59
CA GLN A 103 -51.55 -53.81 -0.20
C GLN A 103 -50.07 -54.17 -0.04
N TYR A 104 -49.71 -55.40 0.34
CA TYR A 104 -48.33 -55.81 0.65
C TYR A 104 -47.66 -55.08 1.83
N SER A 105 -48.42 -54.40 2.68
CA SER A 105 -47.85 -53.66 3.82
C SER A 105 -47.43 -54.56 4.97
N SER A 106 -46.49 -54.09 5.79
CA SER A 106 -46.01 -54.79 6.99
C SER A 106 -45.96 -53.85 8.19
N ALA A 107 -46.71 -54.15 9.24
CA ALA A 107 -46.79 -53.41 10.50
C ALA A 107 -46.33 -54.31 11.66
N ILE A 108 -45.16 -54.04 12.25
CA ILE A 108 -44.58 -54.87 13.31
C ILE A 108 -44.23 -54.02 14.54
N GLY A 109 -44.81 -54.36 15.69
CA GLY A 109 -44.63 -53.70 16.98
C GLY A 109 -45.93 -53.20 17.59
N SER A 110 -45.86 -52.43 18.68
CA SER A 110 -47.05 -51.97 19.41
C SER A 110 -47.59 -50.66 18.84
N LYS A 111 -48.90 -50.58 18.56
CA LYS A 111 -49.59 -49.39 18.02
C LYS A 111 -48.99 -48.89 16.69
N THR A 112 -48.45 -49.81 15.90
CA THR A 112 -47.73 -49.49 14.66
C THR A 112 -48.65 -49.60 13.45
N HIS A 113 -48.62 -48.63 12.54
CA HIS A 113 -49.56 -48.50 11.42
C HIS A 113 -48.82 -48.47 10.08
N ALA A 114 -49.08 -49.43 9.19
CA ALA A 114 -48.61 -49.44 7.81
C ALA A 114 -49.82 -49.27 6.85
N ILE A 115 -50.04 -48.06 6.37
CA ILE A 115 -51.25 -47.65 5.63
C ILE A 115 -50.98 -47.64 4.12
N GLY A 116 -49.82 -47.16 3.69
CA GLY A 116 -49.47 -47.07 2.26
C GLY A 116 -49.28 -48.44 1.59
N GLY A 117 -49.51 -48.53 0.28
CA GLY A 117 -49.27 -49.75 -0.48
C GLY A 117 -47.78 -50.13 -0.48
N ALA A 118 -47.45 -51.37 -0.12
CA ALA A 118 -46.11 -51.91 0.07
C ALA A 118 -45.27 -51.11 1.08
N SER A 119 -45.93 -50.46 2.05
CA SER A 119 -45.27 -49.74 3.14
C SER A 119 -44.79 -50.68 4.25
N MET A 120 -43.77 -50.25 5.00
CA MET A 120 -43.22 -51.01 6.12
C MET A 120 -43.13 -50.12 7.36
N ALA A 121 -43.85 -50.48 8.43
CA ALA A 121 -43.77 -49.82 9.73
C ALA A 121 -43.24 -50.81 10.78
N PHE A 122 -42.15 -50.47 11.47
CA PHE A 122 -41.52 -51.29 12.50
C PHE A 122 -41.17 -50.45 13.74
N GLY A 123 -41.69 -50.82 14.91
CA GLY A 123 -41.40 -50.15 16.18
C GLY A 123 -42.64 -49.94 17.05
N VAL A 124 -42.51 -49.13 18.11
CA VAL A 124 -43.66 -48.69 18.92
C VAL A 124 -44.20 -47.40 18.33
N SER A 125 -45.47 -47.36 17.96
CA SER A 125 -46.13 -46.19 17.36
C SER A 125 -45.46 -45.70 16.07
N ALA A 126 -44.81 -46.58 15.31
CA ALA A 126 -44.28 -46.25 13.99
C ALA A 126 -45.43 -46.18 12.98
N ILE A 127 -45.42 -45.17 12.11
CA ILE A 127 -46.50 -44.95 11.15
C ILE A 127 -45.91 -44.74 9.75
N SER A 128 -46.33 -45.56 8.78
CA SER A 128 -45.91 -45.51 7.38
C SER A 128 -47.14 -45.32 6.49
N GLU A 129 -47.41 -44.08 6.07
CA GLU A 129 -48.58 -43.70 5.27
C GLU A 129 -48.32 -43.66 3.77
N GLY A 130 -47.11 -43.29 3.36
CA GLY A 130 -46.79 -43.19 1.94
C GLY A 130 -46.70 -44.55 1.25
N ASP A 131 -47.10 -44.63 -0.02
CA ASP A 131 -46.87 -45.85 -0.82
C ASP A 131 -45.37 -46.16 -0.90
N ARG A 132 -44.99 -47.41 -0.66
CA ARG A 132 -43.61 -47.91 -0.60
C ARG A 132 -42.74 -47.13 0.39
N SER A 133 -43.35 -46.55 1.42
CA SER A 133 -42.63 -45.85 2.48
C SER A 133 -42.11 -46.83 3.56
N ILE A 134 -41.12 -46.39 4.33
CA ILE A 134 -40.50 -47.18 5.39
C ILE A 134 -40.41 -46.33 6.66
N ALA A 135 -41.11 -46.72 7.72
CA ALA A 135 -40.97 -46.16 9.07
C ALA A 135 -40.36 -47.19 10.02
N LEU A 136 -39.13 -46.98 10.49
CA LEU A 136 -38.45 -47.87 11.44
C LEU A 136 -37.95 -47.08 12.65
N GLY A 137 -38.47 -47.40 13.83
CA GLY A 137 -38.11 -46.76 15.10
C GLY A 137 -39.32 -46.27 15.86
N ALA A 138 -39.16 -46.08 17.18
CA ALA A 138 -40.25 -45.64 18.03
C ALA A 138 -40.76 -44.25 17.59
N SER A 139 -42.06 -44.16 17.31
CA SER A 139 -42.73 -42.94 16.84
C SER A 139 -42.13 -42.35 15.55
N SER A 140 -41.49 -43.17 14.72
CA SER A 140 -41.10 -42.77 13.36
C SER A 140 -42.33 -42.56 12.48
N TYR A 141 -42.25 -41.61 11.54
CA TYR A 141 -43.36 -41.23 10.68
C TYR A 141 -42.93 -41.01 9.23
N SER A 142 -43.35 -41.89 8.33
CA SER A 142 -43.06 -41.82 6.89
C SER A 142 -44.34 -41.53 6.11
N PHE A 143 -44.54 -40.27 5.70
CA PHE A 143 -45.74 -39.80 5.01
C PHE A 143 -45.57 -39.75 3.49
N GLY A 144 -44.40 -39.33 3.01
CA GLY A 144 -44.16 -39.20 1.57
C GLY A 144 -44.16 -40.54 0.84
N GLN A 145 -44.64 -40.57 -0.40
CA GLN A 145 -44.47 -41.76 -1.25
C GLN A 145 -42.98 -42.05 -1.47
N TYR A 146 -42.58 -43.32 -1.39
CA TYR A 146 -41.18 -43.78 -1.47
C TYR A 146 -40.25 -43.16 -0.40
N SER A 147 -40.80 -42.66 0.71
CA SER A 147 -40.01 -42.03 1.77
C SER A 147 -39.45 -43.05 2.77
N MET A 148 -38.42 -42.66 3.51
CA MET A 148 -37.79 -43.49 4.53
C MET A 148 -37.54 -42.71 5.81
N ALA A 149 -38.23 -43.04 6.90
CA ALA A 149 -38.00 -42.54 8.25
C ALA A 149 -37.36 -43.63 9.13
N LEU A 150 -36.09 -43.47 9.52
CA LEU A 150 -35.33 -44.44 10.33
C LEU A 150 -34.78 -43.77 11.60
N GLY A 151 -35.32 -44.09 12.77
CA GLY A 151 -34.91 -43.51 14.04
C GLY A 151 -36.08 -43.22 14.97
N ARG A 152 -35.79 -42.91 16.24
CA ARG A 152 -36.83 -42.46 17.18
C ARG A 152 -37.31 -41.06 16.75
N TYR A 153 -38.62 -40.86 16.63
CA TYR A 153 -39.23 -39.60 16.19
C TYR A 153 -38.79 -39.06 14.81
N SER A 154 -38.17 -39.87 13.95
CA SER A 154 -37.79 -39.44 12.60
C SER A 154 -39.02 -39.19 11.74
N LYS A 155 -38.99 -38.17 10.86
CA LYS A 155 -40.11 -37.75 10.02
C LYS A 155 -39.69 -37.56 8.58
N ALA A 156 -40.17 -38.41 7.67
CA ALA A 156 -39.96 -38.28 6.24
C ALA A 156 -41.28 -37.89 5.57
N LEU A 157 -41.51 -36.59 5.40
CA LEU A 157 -42.80 -36.04 4.94
C LEU A 157 -42.86 -35.82 3.43
N GLY A 158 -41.73 -35.50 2.80
CA GLY A 158 -41.66 -35.28 1.36
C GLY A 158 -41.65 -36.58 0.55
N ARG A 159 -42.15 -36.55 -0.68
CA ARG A 159 -41.99 -37.66 -1.64
C ARG A 159 -40.51 -37.96 -1.89
N LEU A 160 -40.10 -39.22 -1.90
CA LEU A 160 -38.69 -39.66 -2.04
C LEU A 160 -37.75 -39.08 -0.97
N SER A 161 -38.28 -38.63 0.18
CA SER A 161 -37.46 -38.08 1.26
C SER A 161 -36.86 -39.15 2.15
N ILE A 162 -35.70 -38.86 2.75
CA ILE A 162 -35.01 -39.75 3.68
C ILE A 162 -34.74 -38.98 4.98
N ALA A 163 -35.28 -39.44 6.09
CA ALA A 163 -35.01 -38.93 7.43
C ALA A 163 -34.42 -40.05 8.29
N MET A 164 -33.15 -39.91 8.66
CA MET A 164 -32.39 -40.91 9.41
C MET A 164 -31.74 -40.29 10.65
N GLY A 165 -32.03 -40.83 11.83
CA GLY A 165 -31.53 -40.34 13.12
C GLY A 165 -32.65 -39.88 14.03
N ASP A 166 -32.35 -39.75 15.33
CA ASP A 166 -33.32 -39.34 16.33
C ASP A 166 -33.84 -37.92 16.06
N SER A 167 -35.16 -37.77 15.95
CA SER A 167 -35.84 -36.50 15.64
C SER A 167 -35.44 -35.85 14.30
N SER A 168 -34.83 -36.61 13.38
CA SER A 168 -34.53 -36.13 12.02
C SER A 168 -35.82 -35.80 11.25
N LYS A 169 -35.77 -34.80 10.37
CA LYS A 169 -36.95 -34.30 9.65
C LYS A 169 -36.63 -33.91 8.21
N ALA A 170 -37.16 -34.66 7.25
CA ALA A 170 -37.09 -34.34 5.83
C ALA A 170 -38.50 -33.93 5.33
N ASP A 171 -38.74 -32.62 5.23
CA ASP A 171 -40.06 -32.08 4.85
C ASP A 171 -40.22 -31.98 3.32
N GLY A 172 -39.16 -31.57 2.62
CA GLY A 172 -39.21 -31.35 1.17
C GLY A 172 -39.18 -32.63 0.34
N ALA A 173 -39.70 -32.56 -0.88
CA ALA A 173 -39.57 -33.65 -1.84
C ALA A 173 -38.10 -33.89 -2.19
N ASN A 174 -37.67 -35.15 -2.28
CA ASN A 174 -36.29 -35.55 -2.52
C ASN A 174 -35.29 -35.04 -1.46
N ALA A 175 -35.77 -34.61 -0.29
CA ALA A 175 -34.91 -34.09 0.77
C ALA A 175 -34.24 -35.22 1.56
N ILE A 176 -33.03 -34.96 2.05
CA ILE A 176 -32.24 -35.92 2.85
C ILE A 176 -31.84 -35.27 4.17
N ALA A 177 -32.33 -35.80 5.28
CA ALA A 177 -31.97 -35.41 6.64
C ALA A 177 -31.31 -36.59 7.36
N LEU A 178 -30.00 -36.53 7.62
CA LEU A 178 -29.25 -37.58 8.30
C LEU A 178 -28.49 -37.02 9.52
N GLY A 179 -28.90 -37.42 10.72
CA GLY A 179 -28.32 -36.96 11.99
C GLY A 179 -29.38 -36.77 13.08
N ASN A 180 -28.94 -36.59 14.33
CA ASN A 180 -29.86 -36.20 15.41
C ASN A 180 -30.39 -34.78 15.12
N ALA A 181 -31.71 -34.61 15.15
CA ALA A 181 -32.39 -33.35 14.86
C ALA A 181 -32.00 -32.69 13.52
N ALA A 182 -31.42 -33.45 12.57
CA ALA A 182 -31.12 -32.94 11.23
C ALA A 182 -32.42 -32.57 10.51
N LYS A 183 -32.43 -31.43 9.82
CA LYS A 183 -33.59 -30.89 9.12
C LYS A 183 -33.25 -30.57 7.67
N ALA A 184 -34.08 -31.08 6.76
CA ALA A 184 -34.06 -30.77 5.34
C ALA A 184 -35.47 -30.30 4.94
N ALA A 185 -35.67 -28.98 4.96
CA ALA A 185 -37.00 -28.36 4.92
C ALA A 185 -37.52 -28.17 3.49
N GLY A 186 -36.65 -27.77 2.57
CA GLY A 186 -37.01 -27.51 1.18
C GLY A 186 -36.81 -28.70 0.24
N ILE A 187 -37.31 -28.57 -0.99
CA ILE A 187 -37.18 -29.54 -2.07
C ILE A 187 -35.69 -29.74 -2.42
N MET A 188 -35.28 -30.99 -2.63
CA MET A 188 -33.90 -31.39 -2.93
C MET A 188 -32.86 -30.85 -1.93
N SER A 189 -33.27 -30.53 -0.70
CA SER A 189 -32.37 -30.06 0.35
C SER A 189 -31.67 -31.21 1.06
N ILE A 190 -30.46 -30.97 1.58
CA ILE A 190 -29.64 -31.98 2.25
C ILE A 190 -29.15 -31.42 3.59
N GLY A 191 -29.63 -31.99 4.69
CA GLY A 191 -29.13 -31.76 6.05
C GLY A 191 -28.38 -32.98 6.57
N LEU A 192 -27.06 -32.87 6.77
CA LEU A 192 -26.22 -33.96 7.28
C LEU A 192 -25.45 -33.51 8.52
N GLY A 193 -25.76 -34.09 9.67
CA GLY A 193 -25.10 -33.80 10.95
C GLY A 193 -26.09 -33.51 12.08
N ASP A 194 -25.57 -33.50 13.30
CA ASP A 194 -26.32 -33.12 14.49
C ASP A 194 -26.83 -31.69 14.36
N ASN A 195 -28.15 -31.47 14.43
CA ASN A 195 -28.79 -30.16 14.27
C ASN A 195 -28.45 -29.44 12.94
N ALA A 196 -28.05 -30.15 11.88
CA ALA A 196 -27.86 -29.54 10.56
C ALA A 196 -29.22 -29.06 10.00
N ASN A 197 -29.29 -27.83 9.49
CA ASN A 197 -30.53 -27.19 9.05
C ASN A 197 -30.41 -26.67 7.61
N ALA A 198 -30.81 -27.50 6.65
CA ALA A 198 -31.05 -27.06 5.28
C ALA A 198 -32.46 -26.48 5.20
N SER A 199 -32.55 -25.15 5.31
CA SER A 199 -33.78 -24.44 5.70
C SER A 199 -34.75 -24.16 4.55
N GLN A 200 -34.30 -24.25 3.31
CA GLN A 200 -35.04 -23.89 2.09
C GLN A 200 -34.69 -24.83 0.93
N ASP A 201 -35.26 -24.57 -0.26
CA ASP A 201 -35.06 -25.36 -1.47
C ASP A 201 -33.59 -25.36 -1.91
N TYR A 202 -33.11 -26.52 -2.37
CA TYR A 202 -31.74 -26.77 -2.83
C TYR A 202 -30.63 -26.46 -1.81
N ALA A 203 -30.99 -26.19 -0.55
CA ALA A 203 -30.04 -25.90 0.51
C ALA A 203 -29.22 -27.14 0.89
N MET A 204 -27.92 -26.97 1.11
CA MET A 204 -27.02 -28.04 1.53
C MET A 204 -26.29 -27.65 2.82
N ALA A 205 -26.68 -28.27 3.94
CA ALA A 205 -26.09 -28.07 5.26
C ALA A 205 -25.39 -29.36 5.73
N LEU A 206 -24.05 -29.39 5.65
CA LEU A 206 -23.21 -30.56 5.97
C LEU A 206 -22.29 -30.24 7.16
N GLY A 207 -22.64 -30.71 8.34
CA GLY A 207 -21.88 -30.53 9.57
C GLY A 207 -22.79 -30.26 10.77
N ALA A 208 -22.31 -30.54 11.98
CA ALA A 208 -23.08 -30.28 13.18
C ALA A 208 -23.36 -28.77 13.33
N GLU A 209 -24.62 -28.42 13.60
CA GLU A 209 -25.12 -27.03 13.69
C GLU A 209 -24.87 -26.20 12.41
N SER A 210 -24.70 -26.83 11.25
CA SER A 210 -24.62 -26.10 9.97
C SER A 210 -25.99 -25.60 9.54
N GLU A 211 -26.04 -24.45 8.87
CA GLU A 211 -27.29 -23.84 8.40
C GLU A 211 -27.12 -23.29 6.98
N ALA A 212 -28.01 -23.68 6.08
CA ALA A 212 -28.03 -23.22 4.70
C ALA A 212 -29.42 -22.67 4.33
N ALA A 213 -29.44 -21.47 3.73
CA ALA A 213 -30.60 -20.85 3.09
C ALA A 213 -30.82 -21.38 1.67
N GLU A 214 -31.72 -20.75 0.91
CA GLU A 214 -32.10 -21.18 -0.44
C GLU A 214 -30.90 -21.16 -1.39
N ASN A 215 -30.71 -22.25 -2.15
CA ASN A 215 -29.56 -22.48 -3.04
C ASN A 215 -28.19 -22.33 -2.37
N ALA A 216 -28.13 -22.30 -1.03
CA ALA A 216 -26.90 -22.05 -0.30
C ALA A 216 -26.21 -23.36 0.10
N THR A 217 -24.89 -23.29 0.27
CA THR A 217 -24.08 -24.44 0.69
C THR A 217 -23.27 -24.09 1.94
N ALA A 218 -23.58 -24.77 3.05
CA ALA A 218 -22.86 -24.68 4.31
C ALA A 218 -22.17 -26.01 4.64
N ILE A 219 -20.84 -26.02 4.72
CA ILE A 219 -20.05 -27.23 5.01
C ILE A 219 -19.08 -26.96 6.15
N GLY A 220 -19.23 -27.69 7.26
CA GLY A 220 -18.42 -27.58 8.47
C GLY A 220 -19.27 -27.40 9.73
N ASN A 221 -18.69 -27.70 10.89
CA ASN A 221 -19.38 -27.45 12.16
C ASN A 221 -19.63 -25.95 12.34
N LYS A 222 -20.89 -25.56 12.59
CA LYS A 222 -21.32 -24.15 12.71
C LYS A 222 -21.04 -23.31 11.46
N ALA A 223 -21.00 -23.93 10.27
CA ALA A 223 -20.99 -23.19 9.01
C ALA A 223 -22.39 -22.62 8.74
N HIS A 224 -22.50 -21.33 8.44
CA HIS A 224 -23.75 -20.63 8.24
C HIS A 224 -23.75 -19.90 6.90
N ALA A 225 -24.41 -20.48 5.90
CA ALA A 225 -24.68 -19.86 4.61
C ALA A 225 -26.12 -19.33 4.62
N LYS A 226 -26.33 -18.14 5.21
CA LYS A 226 -27.67 -17.57 5.49
C LYS A 226 -28.22 -16.68 4.39
N GLY A 227 -27.37 -16.19 3.50
CA GLY A 227 -27.83 -15.51 2.29
C GLY A 227 -28.29 -16.49 1.21
N VAL A 228 -29.18 -16.03 0.34
CA VAL A 228 -29.57 -16.80 -0.85
C VAL A 228 -28.36 -16.96 -1.77
N ASN A 229 -28.18 -18.13 -2.38
CA ASN A 229 -27.03 -18.47 -3.24
C ASN A 229 -25.65 -18.35 -2.54
N SER A 230 -25.61 -18.31 -1.21
CA SER A 230 -24.36 -18.11 -0.47
C SER A 230 -23.57 -19.42 -0.25
N ILE A 231 -22.27 -19.29 0.02
CA ILE A 231 -21.38 -20.42 0.28
C ILE A 231 -20.61 -20.17 1.58
N ALA A 232 -20.75 -21.06 2.56
CA ALA A 232 -19.98 -21.07 3.80
C ALA A 232 -19.23 -22.40 3.96
N LEU A 233 -17.91 -22.41 3.79
CA LEU A 233 -17.09 -23.61 3.90
C LEU A 233 -16.04 -23.44 5.00
N GLY A 234 -16.18 -24.18 6.10
CA GLY A 234 -15.25 -24.18 7.23
C GLY A 234 -15.94 -24.01 8.58
N ASN A 235 -15.24 -24.40 9.65
CA ASN A 235 -15.79 -24.30 11.01
C ASN A 235 -16.09 -22.84 11.38
N GLY A 236 -17.34 -22.54 11.75
CA GLY A 236 -17.77 -21.19 12.12
C GLY A 236 -17.77 -20.17 10.97
N SER A 237 -17.63 -20.61 9.71
CA SER A 237 -17.72 -19.74 8.53
C SER A 237 -19.13 -19.17 8.39
N GLN A 238 -19.25 -17.90 8.01
CA GLN A 238 -20.51 -17.16 7.98
C GLN A 238 -20.62 -16.36 6.68
N ALA A 239 -21.45 -16.81 5.75
CA ALA A 239 -21.88 -16.04 4.58
C ALA A 239 -23.30 -15.55 4.85
N LEU A 240 -23.43 -14.32 5.38
CA LEU A 240 -24.66 -13.81 5.99
C LEU A 240 -25.57 -13.03 5.03
N ALA A 241 -25.03 -12.57 3.90
CA ALA A 241 -25.76 -11.85 2.88
C ALA A 241 -25.85 -12.64 1.57
N ASP A 242 -26.75 -12.22 0.69
CA ASP A 242 -27.01 -12.89 -0.58
C ASP A 242 -25.75 -12.94 -1.46
N SER A 243 -25.56 -14.06 -2.14
CA SER A 243 -24.39 -14.37 -2.98
C SER A 243 -23.04 -14.29 -2.27
N ALA A 244 -23.00 -14.15 -0.94
CA ALA A 244 -21.77 -14.04 -0.19
C ALA A 244 -21.01 -15.37 -0.14
N ILE A 245 -19.68 -15.30 -0.10
CA ILE A 245 -18.78 -16.46 -0.06
C ILE A 245 -17.83 -16.33 1.13
N ALA A 246 -17.93 -17.24 2.10
CA ALA A 246 -17.04 -17.34 3.24
C ALA A 246 -16.33 -18.71 3.25
N ILE A 247 -15.03 -18.74 2.94
CA ILE A 247 -14.24 -19.98 2.86
C ILE A 247 -13.05 -19.95 3.82
N GLY A 248 -13.13 -20.78 4.85
CA GLY A 248 -12.16 -20.98 5.90
C GLY A 248 -12.73 -20.76 7.30
N GLN A 249 -11.93 -21.02 8.33
CA GLN A 249 -12.41 -21.02 9.72
C GLN A 249 -12.71 -19.58 10.19
N GLY A 250 -13.93 -19.39 10.71
CA GLY A 250 -14.37 -18.14 11.35
C GLY A 250 -14.50 -16.92 10.43
N ASN A 251 -14.51 -17.10 9.11
CA ASN A 251 -14.67 -15.99 8.17
C ASN A 251 -16.09 -15.45 8.19
N LYS A 252 -16.25 -14.15 7.90
CA LYS A 252 -17.54 -13.47 7.81
C LYS A 252 -17.65 -12.68 6.51
N ALA A 253 -18.58 -13.05 5.65
CA ALA A 253 -18.98 -12.27 4.49
C ALA A 253 -20.40 -11.72 4.77
N ASN A 254 -20.46 -10.45 5.18
CA ASN A 254 -21.68 -9.77 5.63
C ASN A 254 -22.28 -8.84 4.57
N GLY A 255 -21.49 -8.40 3.60
CA GLY A 255 -21.99 -7.62 2.47
C GLY A 255 -22.57 -8.53 1.39
N ALA A 256 -23.56 -8.04 0.65
CA ALA A 256 -24.03 -8.75 -0.55
C ALA A 256 -22.88 -8.89 -1.56
N ASP A 257 -22.83 -10.04 -2.23
CA ASP A 257 -21.75 -10.41 -3.17
C ASP A 257 -20.33 -10.36 -2.57
N ALA A 258 -20.20 -10.31 -1.23
CA ALA A 258 -18.91 -10.20 -0.57
C ALA A 258 -18.19 -11.55 -0.51
N ILE A 259 -16.85 -11.51 -0.60
CA ILE A 259 -15.98 -12.68 -0.54
C ILE A 259 -15.03 -12.55 0.65
N ALA A 260 -15.02 -13.53 1.54
CA ALA A 260 -14.09 -13.64 2.67
C ALA A 260 -13.36 -15.00 2.63
N LEU A 261 -12.10 -15.00 2.19
CA LEU A 261 -11.25 -16.19 2.06
C LEU A 261 -10.05 -16.09 3.01
N GLY A 262 -9.79 -17.13 3.81
CA GLY A 262 -8.69 -17.14 4.77
C GLY A 262 -9.09 -17.71 6.14
N ASN A 263 -8.57 -17.12 7.22
CA ASN A 263 -8.91 -17.49 8.59
C ASN A 263 -9.24 -16.21 9.38
N GLY A 264 -10.47 -16.13 9.88
CA GLY A 264 -11.01 -14.94 10.52
C GLY A 264 -11.06 -13.69 9.62
N SER A 265 -11.11 -13.85 8.28
CA SER A 265 -11.29 -12.70 7.39
C SER A 265 -12.73 -12.18 7.43
N GLN A 266 -12.90 -10.89 7.21
CA GLN A 266 -14.18 -10.21 7.33
C GLN A 266 -14.40 -9.28 6.13
N SER A 267 -15.47 -9.50 5.38
CA SER A 267 -15.86 -8.66 4.25
C SER A 267 -17.28 -8.15 4.48
N SER A 268 -17.43 -6.86 4.83
CA SER A 268 -18.70 -6.26 5.26
C SER A 268 -19.28 -5.24 4.29
N GLY A 269 -18.49 -4.68 3.39
CA GLY A 269 -19.00 -3.83 2.31
C GLY A 269 -19.69 -4.62 1.20
N LEU A 270 -20.56 -3.97 0.43
CA LEU A 270 -21.13 -4.51 -0.82
C LEU A 270 -20.00 -4.82 -1.81
N ASN A 271 -20.04 -5.97 -2.48
CA ASN A 271 -19.00 -6.41 -3.44
C ASN A 271 -17.58 -6.48 -2.86
N ALA A 272 -17.44 -6.48 -1.53
CA ALA A 272 -16.14 -6.40 -0.88
C ALA A 272 -15.40 -7.75 -0.92
N ILE A 273 -14.08 -7.72 -1.12
CA ILE A 273 -13.26 -8.93 -1.26
C ILE A 273 -12.10 -8.92 -0.27
N ALA A 274 -12.17 -9.78 0.76
CA ALA A 274 -11.13 -9.98 1.76
C ALA A 274 -10.39 -11.31 1.52
N LEU A 275 -9.12 -11.24 1.11
CA LEU A 275 -8.27 -12.40 0.78
C LEU A 275 -7.03 -12.45 1.69
N GLY A 276 -7.09 -13.27 2.75
CA GLY A 276 -5.97 -13.45 3.68
C GLY A 276 -6.41 -13.74 5.11
N LYS A 277 -5.47 -14.10 5.99
CA LYS A 277 -5.78 -14.26 7.42
C LYS A 277 -6.09 -12.90 8.03
N ALA A 278 -7.22 -12.80 8.73
CA ALA A 278 -7.64 -11.59 9.43
C ALA A 278 -7.62 -10.32 8.56
N SER A 279 -7.82 -10.45 7.25
CA SER A 279 -8.08 -9.30 6.38
C SER A 279 -9.49 -8.78 6.63
N VAL A 280 -9.66 -7.47 6.60
CA VAL A 280 -10.92 -6.79 6.83
C VAL A 280 -11.20 -5.83 5.68
N VAL A 281 -12.38 -5.92 5.10
CA VAL A 281 -12.88 -4.97 4.10
C VAL A 281 -14.22 -4.43 4.57
N THR A 282 -14.27 -3.11 4.79
CA THR A 282 -15.50 -2.42 5.19
C THR A 282 -16.02 -1.48 4.11
N GLY A 283 -15.15 -1.01 3.20
CA GLY A 283 -15.55 -0.22 2.05
C GLY A 283 -16.27 -1.05 0.98
N ASP A 284 -17.27 -0.45 0.35
CA ASP A 284 -17.97 -1.04 -0.78
C ASP A 284 -17.07 -1.09 -2.02
N ASN A 285 -17.20 -2.14 -2.83
CA ASN A 285 -16.40 -2.39 -4.03
C ASN A 285 -14.89 -2.48 -3.79
N SER A 286 -14.47 -2.75 -2.55
CA SER A 286 -13.07 -2.70 -2.15
C SER A 286 -12.42 -4.09 -2.06
N LEU A 287 -11.10 -4.11 -2.15
CA LEU A 287 -10.28 -5.33 -2.14
C LEU A 287 -9.18 -5.22 -1.08
N ALA A 288 -9.07 -6.22 -0.21
CA ALA A 288 -7.91 -6.40 0.66
C ALA A 288 -7.22 -7.73 0.36
N LEU A 289 -5.97 -7.66 -0.07
CA LEU A 289 -5.16 -8.83 -0.45
C LEU A 289 -3.91 -8.94 0.43
N GLY A 290 -3.91 -9.87 1.36
CA GLY A 290 -2.82 -10.12 2.31
C GLY A 290 -3.32 -10.40 3.73
N SER A 291 -2.44 -10.85 4.62
CA SER A 291 -2.79 -11.05 6.03
C SER A 291 -2.84 -9.72 6.78
N ASN A 292 -3.85 -9.54 7.64
CA ASN A 292 -4.05 -8.34 8.46
C ASN A 292 -4.13 -7.05 7.62
N THR A 293 -4.73 -7.11 6.44
CA THR A 293 -4.99 -5.95 5.60
C THR A 293 -6.33 -5.31 5.95
N ASN A 294 -6.43 -3.99 5.83
CA ASN A 294 -7.68 -3.24 5.99
C ASN A 294 -7.96 -2.41 4.73
N ALA A 295 -9.08 -2.63 4.05
CA ALA A 295 -9.57 -1.74 3.00
C ALA A 295 -10.90 -1.12 3.46
N ASN A 296 -10.81 0.11 4.00
CA ASN A 296 -11.93 0.82 4.62
C ASN A 296 -12.52 1.90 3.71
N GLY A 297 -11.71 2.50 2.83
CA GLY A 297 -12.22 3.41 1.81
C GLY A 297 -13.10 2.68 0.80
N ILE A 298 -14.10 3.37 0.26
CA ILE A 298 -14.95 2.88 -0.84
C ILE A 298 -14.11 2.80 -2.12
N ASN A 299 -14.30 1.75 -2.91
CA ASN A 299 -13.55 1.51 -4.14
C ASN A 299 -12.03 1.53 -3.95
N SER A 300 -11.56 1.03 -2.80
CA SER A 300 -10.14 1.04 -2.42
C SER A 300 -9.51 -0.35 -2.51
N VAL A 301 -8.17 -0.37 -2.63
CA VAL A 301 -7.40 -1.61 -2.70
C VAL A 301 -6.26 -1.56 -1.67
N ALA A 302 -6.27 -2.46 -0.69
CA ALA A 302 -5.16 -2.69 0.23
C ALA A 302 -4.33 -3.89 -0.23
N LEU A 303 -3.08 -3.66 -0.66
CA LEU A 303 -2.21 -4.68 -1.26
C LEU A 303 -1.00 -4.99 -0.38
N GLY A 304 -0.90 -6.25 0.07
CA GLY A 304 0.21 -6.77 0.87
C GLY A 304 -0.07 -6.78 2.38
N ALA A 305 0.53 -7.70 3.12
CA ALA A 305 0.23 -7.91 4.55
C ALA A 305 0.40 -6.63 5.39
N GLY A 306 -0.58 -6.31 6.25
CA GLY A 306 -0.55 -5.10 7.07
C GLY A 306 -0.83 -3.78 6.33
N SER A 307 -1.18 -3.82 5.04
CA SER A 307 -1.57 -2.61 4.31
C SER A 307 -2.94 -2.10 4.75
N ILE A 308 -3.09 -0.78 4.72
CA ILE A 308 -4.29 -0.05 5.12
C ILE A 308 -4.66 0.91 3.99
N ALA A 309 -5.86 0.77 3.43
CA ALA A 309 -6.45 1.67 2.44
C ALA A 309 -7.69 2.35 3.04
N ASP A 310 -7.49 3.49 3.70
CA ASP A 310 -8.56 4.25 4.35
C ASP A 310 -9.15 5.35 3.45
N GLN A 311 -8.50 5.64 2.32
CA GLN A 311 -8.95 6.63 1.37
C GLN A 311 -9.74 5.97 0.24
N ASP A 312 -10.85 6.59 -0.13
CA ASP A 312 -11.66 6.18 -1.29
C ASP A 312 -10.83 6.26 -2.58
N ASP A 313 -11.20 5.45 -3.59
CA ASP A 313 -10.62 5.46 -4.93
C ASP A 313 -9.07 5.31 -4.97
N SER A 314 -8.51 4.59 -4.00
CA SER A 314 -7.05 4.51 -3.82
C SER A 314 -6.51 3.08 -3.77
N VAL A 315 -5.26 2.91 -4.22
CA VAL A 315 -4.49 1.68 -4.01
C VAL A 315 -3.41 1.94 -2.98
N SER A 316 -3.54 1.36 -1.80
CA SER A 316 -2.52 1.38 -0.77
C SER A 316 -1.64 0.14 -0.84
N VAL A 317 -0.34 0.34 -0.98
CA VAL A 317 0.68 -0.72 -0.93
C VAL A 317 1.32 -0.85 0.45
N GLY A 318 0.74 -0.22 1.49
CA GLY A 318 1.36 -0.11 2.82
C GLY A 318 0.46 0.54 3.86
N SER A 319 1.07 1.19 4.84
CA SER A 319 0.41 2.01 5.86
C SER A 319 1.34 3.16 6.28
N ASP A 320 0.89 4.02 7.18
CA ASP A 320 1.68 5.14 7.72
C ASP A 320 2.97 4.70 8.44
N SER A 321 3.01 3.48 8.96
CA SER A 321 4.20 2.90 9.60
C SER A 321 4.92 1.84 8.76
N LEU A 322 4.35 1.47 7.60
CA LEU A 322 4.87 0.43 6.73
C LEU A 322 4.72 0.83 5.26
N GLN A 323 5.67 1.60 4.73
CA GLN A 323 5.71 1.88 3.29
C GLN A 323 6.45 0.79 2.52
N ARG A 324 6.12 0.65 1.23
CA ARG A 324 6.80 -0.28 0.32
C ARG A 324 7.32 0.44 -0.90
N LYS A 325 8.45 -0.06 -1.41
CA LYS A 325 8.93 0.33 -2.75
C LYS A 325 8.08 -0.38 -3.79
N ILE A 326 7.63 0.37 -4.79
CA ILE A 326 7.08 -0.19 -6.02
C ILE A 326 8.25 -0.35 -6.99
N VAL A 327 8.66 -1.59 -7.23
CA VAL A 327 9.84 -1.93 -8.05
C VAL A 327 9.42 -2.44 -9.42
N ASN A 328 10.36 -2.46 -10.38
CA ASN A 328 10.12 -2.90 -11.77
C ASN A 328 9.06 -2.05 -12.51
N VAL A 329 8.97 -0.76 -12.17
CA VAL A 329 8.12 0.20 -12.85
C VAL A 329 8.80 0.67 -14.14
N LYS A 330 8.22 0.35 -15.30
CA LYS A 330 8.67 0.87 -16.59
C LYS A 330 8.51 2.40 -16.63
N ASN A 331 9.32 3.08 -17.45
CA ASN A 331 9.15 4.53 -17.64
C ASN A 331 7.72 4.85 -18.07
N GLY A 332 7.06 5.73 -17.32
CA GLY A 332 5.77 6.27 -17.68
C GLY A 332 5.88 7.27 -18.84
N THR A 333 4.78 7.51 -19.53
CA THR A 333 4.73 8.54 -20.56
C THR A 333 4.80 9.93 -19.93
N ILE A 334 5.61 10.84 -20.47
CA ILE A 334 5.68 12.23 -20.00
C ILE A 334 4.93 13.13 -20.98
N LYS A 335 3.65 13.39 -20.68
CA LYS A 335 2.74 14.29 -21.42
C LYS A 335 1.75 14.93 -20.43
N ALA A 336 1.08 16.00 -20.85
CA ALA A 336 0.19 16.79 -19.99
C ALA A 336 -1.00 16.00 -19.41
N ASP A 337 -1.45 14.96 -20.10
CA ASP A 337 -2.61 14.13 -19.81
C ASP A 337 -2.24 12.68 -19.45
N SER A 338 -0.96 12.41 -19.15
CA SER A 338 -0.55 11.06 -18.74
C SER A 338 -0.92 10.77 -17.30
N HIS A 339 -1.41 9.56 -17.05
CA HIS A 339 -1.68 8.99 -15.73
C HIS A 339 -0.74 7.82 -15.40
N ASP A 340 0.36 7.67 -16.15
CA ASP A 340 1.34 6.63 -15.89
C ASP A 340 2.17 6.96 -14.65
N ALA A 341 2.54 5.93 -13.88
CA ALA A 341 3.54 6.09 -12.82
C ALA A 341 4.91 6.44 -13.41
N ILE A 342 5.62 7.36 -12.76
CA ILE A 342 6.99 7.74 -13.12
C ILE A 342 7.98 6.98 -12.24
N ASN A 343 9.11 6.54 -12.81
CA ASN A 343 10.16 5.87 -12.05
C ASN A 343 11.37 6.77 -11.78
N GLY A 344 12.30 6.29 -10.96
CA GLY A 344 13.49 7.05 -10.54
C GLY A 344 14.40 7.47 -11.69
N SER A 345 14.48 6.72 -12.80
CA SER A 345 15.35 7.08 -13.93
C SER A 345 14.85 8.33 -14.67
N GLN A 346 13.54 8.53 -14.75
CA GLN A 346 12.93 9.69 -15.37
C GLN A 346 13.13 10.95 -14.51
N LEU A 347 12.96 10.82 -13.20
CA LEU A 347 13.25 11.91 -12.27
C LEU A 347 14.74 12.28 -12.29
N TYR A 348 15.63 11.27 -12.29
CA TYR A 348 17.08 11.47 -12.45
C TYR A 348 17.43 12.21 -13.74
N ALA A 349 16.81 11.85 -14.87
CA ALA A 349 17.06 12.51 -16.15
C ALA A 349 16.71 14.01 -16.12
N ILE A 350 15.66 14.39 -15.38
CA ILE A 350 15.30 15.80 -15.16
C ILE A 350 16.38 16.48 -14.29
N SER A 351 16.75 15.90 -13.15
CA SER A 351 17.81 16.44 -12.28
C SER A 351 19.14 16.61 -13.03
N ASP A 352 19.53 15.63 -13.85
CA ASP A 352 20.74 15.67 -14.67
C ASP A 352 20.68 16.77 -15.74
N SER A 353 19.53 16.97 -16.37
CA SER A 353 19.32 18.09 -17.30
C SER A 353 19.52 19.44 -16.61
N VAL A 354 19.00 19.62 -15.39
CA VAL A 354 19.16 20.86 -14.62
C VAL A 354 20.61 21.07 -14.21
N ALA A 355 21.28 20.05 -13.67
CA ALA A 355 22.68 20.12 -13.27
C ALA A 355 23.59 20.54 -14.43
N LYS A 356 23.40 19.95 -15.62
CA LYS A 356 24.14 20.29 -16.84
C LYS A 356 23.92 21.74 -17.28
N ARG A 357 22.69 22.27 -17.12
CA ARG A 357 22.35 23.65 -17.47
C ARG A 357 22.91 24.67 -16.48
N LEU A 358 23.04 24.32 -15.20
CA LEU A 358 23.72 25.16 -14.21
C LEU A 358 25.23 25.23 -14.47
N GLY A 359 25.84 24.15 -14.95
CA GLY A 359 27.29 24.10 -15.18
C GLY A 359 28.06 24.17 -13.86
N GLY A 360 29.26 24.76 -13.89
CA GLY A 360 30.09 24.93 -12.67
C GLY A 360 30.43 23.61 -11.95
N GLY A 361 30.47 22.48 -12.66
CA GLY A 361 30.68 21.17 -12.03
C GLY A 361 29.48 20.61 -11.25
N SER A 362 28.30 21.23 -11.36
CA SER A 362 27.06 20.68 -10.81
C SER A 362 26.78 19.29 -11.39
N SER A 363 26.24 18.41 -10.56
CA SER A 363 25.91 17.01 -10.90
C SER A 363 24.77 16.51 -10.02
N VAL A 364 24.20 15.35 -10.34
CA VAL A 364 23.16 14.74 -9.51
C VAL A 364 23.78 13.96 -8.36
N ASN A 365 23.20 14.07 -7.16
CA ASN A 365 23.57 13.27 -6.01
C ASN A 365 23.05 11.83 -6.18
N VAL A 366 23.92 10.84 -5.96
CA VAL A 366 23.64 9.43 -6.24
C VAL A 366 22.67 8.81 -5.25
N ASP A 367 22.57 9.37 -4.05
CA ASP A 367 21.78 8.80 -2.96
C ASP A 367 20.32 9.25 -2.97
N ASP A 368 20.06 10.50 -3.37
CA ASP A 368 18.74 11.14 -3.24
C ASP A 368 18.23 11.83 -4.52
N GLY A 369 19.03 11.88 -5.59
CA GLY A 369 18.65 12.49 -6.86
C GLY A 369 18.61 14.03 -6.86
N THR A 370 19.07 14.69 -5.78
CA THR A 370 19.16 16.15 -5.71
C THR A 370 20.28 16.70 -6.58
N VAL A 371 20.19 17.97 -6.98
CA VAL A 371 21.26 18.63 -7.77
C VAL A 371 22.31 19.21 -6.82
N LYS A 372 23.56 18.76 -6.95
CA LYS A 372 24.70 19.32 -6.21
C LYS A 372 24.94 20.76 -6.65
N ALA A 373 25.25 21.62 -5.69
CA ALA A 373 25.54 23.02 -5.93
C ALA A 373 26.66 23.18 -6.98
N PRO A 374 26.51 24.09 -7.98
CA PRO A 374 27.62 24.45 -8.86
C PRO A 374 28.74 25.11 -8.06
N THR A 375 29.90 25.28 -8.68
CA THR A 375 30.99 26.14 -8.22
C THR A 375 31.36 27.08 -9.36
N TYR A 376 30.97 28.34 -9.23
CA TYR A 376 31.36 29.41 -10.13
C TYR A 376 32.63 30.07 -9.59
N ASN A 377 33.74 29.86 -10.29
CA ASN A 377 35.03 30.44 -9.94
C ASN A 377 35.11 31.87 -10.47
N LEU A 378 34.89 32.85 -9.60
CA LEU A 378 35.01 34.27 -9.92
C LEU A 378 36.31 34.82 -9.34
N LYS A 379 36.82 35.93 -9.89
CA LYS A 379 38.05 36.58 -9.38
C LYS A 379 37.96 36.93 -7.90
N ASN A 380 36.75 37.21 -7.41
CA ASN A 380 36.47 37.63 -6.04
C ASN A 380 35.93 36.47 -5.17
N GLY A 381 36.33 35.24 -5.49
CA GLY A 381 36.01 34.03 -4.73
C GLY A 381 34.94 33.16 -5.35
N ASN A 382 34.85 31.92 -4.86
CA ASN A 382 33.95 30.92 -5.40
C ASN A 382 32.53 31.11 -4.88
N LYS A 383 31.54 30.99 -5.76
CA LYS A 383 30.10 31.03 -5.42
C LYS A 383 29.42 29.73 -5.81
N ASN A 384 28.50 29.27 -4.98
CA ASN A 384 27.86 27.97 -5.14
C ASN A 384 26.42 28.03 -5.67
N ASN A 385 25.98 29.22 -6.08
CA ASN A 385 24.68 29.44 -6.69
C ASN A 385 24.76 30.65 -7.64
N VAL A 386 23.78 30.74 -8.54
CA VAL A 386 23.75 31.74 -9.62
C VAL A 386 23.54 33.14 -9.05
N GLY A 387 22.65 33.32 -8.07
CA GLY A 387 22.34 34.63 -7.50
C GLY A 387 23.54 35.31 -6.86
N ASP A 388 24.29 34.57 -6.03
CA ASP A 388 25.50 35.10 -5.40
C ASP A 388 26.61 35.36 -6.41
N ALA A 389 26.72 34.52 -7.45
CA ALA A 389 27.69 34.73 -8.53
C ALA A 389 27.39 36.03 -9.30
N LEU A 390 26.12 36.25 -9.66
CA LEU A 390 25.68 37.48 -10.31
C LEU A 390 25.87 38.70 -9.42
N THR A 391 25.58 38.58 -8.13
CA THR A 391 25.79 39.67 -7.15
C THR A 391 27.27 40.09 -7.09
N VAL A 392 28.20 39.13 -7.16
CA VAL A 392 29.63 39.45 -7.23
C VAL A 392 29.98 40.16 -8.54
N LEU A 393 29.47 39.68 -9.68
CA LEU A 393 29.74 40.35 -10.95
C LEU A 393 29.18 41.79 -10.96
N ASP A 394 28.00 41.98 -10.38
CA ASP A 394 27.33 43.27 -10.22
C ASP A 394 28.01 44.21 -9.20
N GLN A 395 28.84 43.70 -8.29
CA GLN A 395 29.55 44.56 -7.33
C GLN A 395 31.00 44.87 -7.74
N PHE A 396 31.65 43.93 -8.42
CA PHE A 396 33.10 43.96 -8.63
C PHE A 396 33.53 44.25 -10.09
N THR A 397 32.61 44.72 -10.94
CA THR A 397 32.92 45.13 -12.32
C THR A 397 32.71 46.64 -12.54
N LEU A 398 33.49 47.21 -13.46
CA LEU A 398 33.30 48.59 -13.91
C LEU A 398 32.01 48.67 -14.71
N GLN A 399 31.02 49.37 -14.19
CA GLN A 399 29.67 49.36 -14.73
C GLN A 399 29.22 50.73 -15.18
N TRP A 400 28.29 50.70 -16.12
CA TRP A 400 27.59 51.89 -16.58
C TRP A 400 26.69 52.43 -15.47
N ASP A 401 26.96 53.64 -15.01
CA ASP A 401 26.05 54.37 -14.15
C ASP A 401 25.04 55.13 -15.02
N GLN A 402 23.83 54.60 -15.09
CA GLN A 402 22.75 55.15 -15.91
C GLN A 402 22.33 56.55 -15.47
N ASN A 403 22.50 56.93 -14.20
CA ASN A 403 22.15 58.27 -13.73
C ASN A 403 23.19 59.32 -14.13
N ARG A 404 24.44 58.88 -14.35
CA ARG A 404 25.55 59.76 -14.74
C ARG A 404 25.87 59.70 -16.24
N ASP A 405 25.26 58.76 -16.96
CA ASP A 405 25.50 58.46 -18.38
C ASP A 405 27.00 58.20 -18.67
N LYS A 406 27.66 57.50 -17.74
CA LYS A 406 29.11 57.24 -17.76
C LYS A 406 29.44 55.91 -17.08
N TYR A 407 30.58 55.31 -17.41
CA TYR A 407 31.17 54.26 -16.58
C TYR A 407 31.62 54.84 -15.24
N SER A 408 31.29 54.15 -14.15
CA SER A 408 31.66 54.55 -12.79
C SER A 408 32.79 53.67 -12.25
N ALA A 409 33.87 54.30 -11.79
CA ALA A 409 34.94 53.64 -11.04
C ALA A 409 34.65 53.56 -9.52
N ALA A 410 33.45 53.91 -9.07
CA ALA A 410 33.04 53.72 -7.68
C ALA A 410 33.01 52.22 -7.35
N HIS A 411 33.46 51.86 -6.15
CA HIS A 411 33.49 50.46 -5.71
C HIS A 411 33.35 50.38 -4.18
N GLY A 412 32.44 49.52 -3.72
CA GLY A 412 32.09 49.40 -2.30
C GLY A 412 31.54 50.70 -1.73
N SER A 413 32.08 51.15 -0.58
CA SER A 413 31.74 52.44 0.02
C SER A 413 32.52 53.62 -0.58
N SER A 414 33.45 53.38 -1.50
CA SER A 414 34.24 54.45 -2.11
C SER A 414 33.50 55.06 -3.30
N THR A 415 33.41 56.39 -3.30
CA THR A 415 32.82 57.14 -4.42
C THR A 415 33.73 57.22 -5.64
N ALA A 416 35.03 56.90 -5.50
CA ALA A 416 36.00 56.84 -6.59
C ALA A 416 37.09 55.80 -6.30
N SER A 417 37.53 55.08 -7.31
CA SER A 417 38.65 54.12 -7.22
C SER A 417 39.67 54.39 -8.32
N VAL A 418 40.90 53.97 -8.07
CA VAL A 418 41.97 54.04 -9.08
C VAL A 418 41.74 52.98 -10.15
N ILE A 419 41.92 53.37 -11.40
CA ILE A 419 42.06 52.43 -12.52
C ILE A 419 43.56 52.27 -12.76
N THR A 420 44.09 51.09 -12.47
CA THR A 420 45.51 50.73 -12.69
C THR A 420 45.67 49.86 -13.93
N ASP A 421 46.91 49.58 -14.31
CA ASP A 421 47.27 48.79 -15.50
C ASP A 421 46.75 49.41 -16.81
N VAL A 422 46.61 50.74 -16.80
CA VAL A 422 46.30 51.56 -17.97
C VAL A 422 47.59 51.75 -18.77
N ALA A 423 47.67 51.10 -19.93
CA ALA A 423 48.77 51.30 -20.87
C ALA A 423 48.83 52.77 -21.34
N ASP A 424 50.01 53.22 -21.80
CA ASP A 424 50.18 54.57 -22.33
C ASP A 424 49.19 54.83 -23.48
N GLY A 425 48.35 55.85 -23.32
CA GLY A 425 47.39 56.25 -24.35
C GLY A 425 48.08 57.07 -25.45
N ALA A 426 47.58 57.01 -26.68
CA ALA A 426 48.09 57.91 -27.71
C ALA A 426 47.83 59.38 -27.32
N VAL A 427 48.86 60.23 -27.38
CA VAL A 427 48.73 61.67 -27.09
C VAL A 427 48.65 62.43 -28.42
N SER A 428 47.42 62.72 -28.85
CA SER A 428 47.12 63.49 -30.06
C SER A 428 45.75 64.17 -29.97
N ASP A 429 45.51 65.17 -30.81
CA ASP A 429 44.27 65.97 -30.79
C ASP A 429 42.99 65.15 -31.02
N SER A 430 43.10 63.98 -31.66
CA SER A 430 41.98 63.10 -31.95
C SER A 430 41.84 61.92 -30.98
N SER A 431 42.80 61.71 -30.07
CA SER A 431 42.82 60.54 -29.20
C SER A 431 41.62 60.49 -28.25
N LYS A 432 41.16 59.26 -27.96
CA LYS A 432 40.14 58.94 -26.94
C LYS A 432 40.67 57.97 -25.90
N ASP A 433 41.97 57.72 -25.91
CA ASP A 433 42.62 56.84 -24.97
C ASP A 433 42.73 57.54 -23.61
N ALA A 434 42.62 56.77 -22.53
CA ALA A 434 42.98 57.27 -21.22
C ALA A 434 44.51 57.43 -21.16
N VAL A 435 44.98 58.55 -20.63
CA VAL A 435 46.40 58.75 -20.29
C VAL A 435 46.65 58.27 -18.86
N ASN A 436 47.86 57.80 -18.59
CA ASN A 436 48.24 57.30 -17.27
C ASN A 436 49.21 58.25 -16.54
N GLY A 437 49.62 57.84 -15.34
CA GLY A 437 50.51 58.62 -14.49
C GLY A 437 51.92 58.85 -15.05
N SER A 438 52.49 57.90 -15.81
CA SER A 438 53.83 58.07 -16.40
C SER A 438 53.84 59.15 -17.47
N GLN A 439 52.79 59.22 -18.30
CA GLN A 439 52.67 60.25 -19.32
C GLN A 439 52.53 61.66 -18.71
N LEU A 440 51.69 61.79 -17.68
CA LEU A 440 51.53 63.08 -16.96
C LEU A 440 52.80 63.48 -16.21
N LYS A 441 53.54 62.50 -15.66
CA LYS A 441 54.83 62.76 -14.99
C LYS A 441 55.88 63.26 -15.97
N ALA A 442 56.00 62.66 -17.16
CA ALA A 442 56.91 63.15 -18.20
C ALA A 442 56.61 64.61 -18.57
N THR A 443 55.34 64.96 -18.77
CA THR A 443 54.93 66.36 -18.99
C THR A 443 55.30 67.27 -17.82
N ASN A 444 55.11 66.82 -16.58
CA ASN A 444 55.47 67.62 -15.40
C ASN A 444 57.00 67.81 -15.25
N ASP A 445 57.80 66.81 -15.62
CA ASP A 445 59.26 66.90 -15.64
C ASP A 445 59.75 67.94 -16.66
N ASP A 446 59.12 67.98 -17.84
CA ASP A 446 59.37 69.01 -18.85
C ASP A 446 59.02 70.42 -18.32
N VAL A 447 57.92 70.55 -17.57
CA VAL A 447 57.50 71.83 -16.95
C VAL A 447 58.48 72.26 -15.84
N GLU A 448 58.94 71.34 -15.01
CA GLU A 448 59.93 71.62 -13.95
C GLU A 448 61.28 72.06 -14.55
N THR A 449 61.69 71.39 -15.64
CA THR A 449 62.87 71.77 -16.43
C THR A 449 62.72 73.18 -17.00
N ASN A 450 61.56 73.49 -17.61
CA ASN A 450 61.27 74.83 -18.11
C ASN A 450 61.28 75.88 -17.00
N THR A 451 60.78 75.55 -15.81
CA THR A 451 60.80 76.45 -14.64
C THR A 451 62.23 76.77 -14.21
N THR A 452 63.10 75.76 -14.18
CA THR A 452 64.53 75.93 -13.86
C THR A 452 65.25 76.79 -14.91
N ASN A 453 64.94 76.56 -16.20
CA ASN A 453 65.47 77.37 -17.30
C ASN A 453 65.03 78.84 -17.18
N ILE A 454 63.77 79.10 -16.83
CA ILE A 454 63.25 80.46 -16.62
C ILE A 454 63.95 81.14 -15.43
N ALA A 455 64.18 80.43 -14.32
CA ALA A 455 64.90 80.98 -13.17
C ALA A 455 66.35 81.36 -13.54
N THR A 456 67.02 80.49 -14.30
CA THR A 456 68.37 80.77 -14.83
C THR A 456 68.38 82.00 -15.74
N ASN A 457 67.43 82.08 -16.68
CA ASN A 457 67.27 83.24 -17.55
C ASN A 457 67.00 84.52 -16.75
N THR A 458 66.20 84.44 -15.69
CA THR A 458 65.92 85.57 -14.78
C THR A 458 67.20 86.04 -14.08
N GLY A 459 68.02 85.11 -13.57
CA GLY A 459 69.32 85.43 -12.96
C GLY A 459 70.31 86.06 -13.96
N ASN A 460 70.34 85.56 -15.19
CA ASN A 460 71.13 86.15 -16.27
C ASN A 460 70.66 87.57 -16.61
N ILE A 461 69.35 87.81 -16.69
CA ILE A 461 68.77 89.15 -16.91
C ILE A 461 69.14 90.10 -15.76
N ALA A 462 69.06 89.65 -14.50
CA ALA A 462 69.45 90.45 -13.35
C ALA A 462 70.94 90.83 -13.40
N THR A 463 71.81 89.88 -13.75
CA THR A 463 73.26 90.12 -13.94
C THR A 463 73.52 91.12 -15.06
N ASN A 464 72.87 90.96 -16.21
CA ASN A 464 72.96 91.90 -17.32
C ASN A 464 72.46 93.29 -16.92
N THR A 465 71.37 93.39 -16.17
CA THR A 465 70.85 94.65 -15.64
C THR A 465 71.86 95.34 -14.73
N ALA A 466 72.52 94.60 -13.82
CA ALA A 466 73.58 95.13 -12.95
C ALA A 466 74.85 95.56 -13.73
N ASN A 467 75.25 94.79 -14.74
CA ASN A 467 76.36 95.16 -15.64
C ASN A 467 76.04 96.43 -16.43
N ILE A 468 74.82 96.57 -16.94
CA ILE A 468 74.36 97.80 -17.61
C ILE A 468 74.37 98.98 -16.65
N ALA A 469 73.93 98.82 -15.41
CA ALA A 469 73.99 99.88 -14.40
C ALA A 469 75.45 100.30 -14.10
N THR A 470 76.36 99.33 -13.94
CA THR A 470 77.80 99.61 -13.77
C THR A 470 78.39 100.34 -14.98
N ASN A 471 78.10 99.88 -16.19
CA ASN A 471 78.54 100.54 -17.42
C ASN A 471 77.96 101.95 -17.52
N THR A 472 76.70 102.15 -17.12
CA THR A 472 76.06 103.47 -17.07
C THR A 472 76.82 104.39 -16.12
N THR A 473 77.14 103.94 -14.89
CA THR A 473 77.97 104.71 -13.93
C THR A 473 79.36 105.01 -14.49
N ASN A 474 80.03 104.02 -15.09
CA ASN A 474 81.34 104.23 -15.71
C ASN A 474 81.30 105.25 -16.85
N ILE A 475 80.25 105.22 -17.68
CA ILE A 475 80.02 106.20 -18.74
C ILE A 475 79.73 107.59 -18.15
N THR A 476 78.94 107.70 -17.09
CA THR A 476 78.71 108.97 -16.38
C THR A 476 80.03 109.51 -15.85
N ASN A 477 80.82 108.71 -15.14
CA ASN A 477 82.13 109.12 -14.63
C ASN A 477 83.08 109.56 -15.76
N LEU A 478 83.09 108.85 -16.89
CA LEU A 478 83.86 109.24 -18.08
C LEU A 478 83.33 110.54 -18.70
N THR A 479 82.01 110.73 -18.73
CA THR A 479 81.36 111.94 -19.25
C THR A 479 81.72 113.15 -18.38
N ASP A 480 81.71 112.98 -17.06
CA ASP A 480 82.14 113.99 -16.09
C ASP A 480 83.63 114.28 -16.28
N THR A 481 84.49 113.25 -16.34
CA THR A 481 85.94 113.41 -16.58
C THR A 481 86.25 114.11 -17.91
N VAL A 482 85.51 113.79 -18.98
CA VAL A 482 85.64 114.47 -20.29
C VAL A 482 85.10 115.90 -20.21
N GLY A 483 84.05 116.15 -19.43
CA GLY A 483 83.56 117.48 -19.11
C GLY A 483 84.63 118.33 -18.41
N ASP A 484 85.23 117.78 -17.35
CA ASP A 484 86.35 118.39 -16.63
C ASP A 484 87.53 118.65 -17.57
N LEU A 485 87.92 117.67 -18.40
CA LEU A 485 88.95 117.83 -19.43
C LEU A 485 88.62 118.91 -20.47
N LYS A 486 87.35 119.11 -20.81
CA LYS A 486 86.92 120.17 -21.73
C LYS A 486 87.08 121.54 -21.07
N ASP A 487 86.84 121.63 -19.77
CA ASP A 487 87.06 122.85 -18.99
C ASP A 487 88.58 123.14 -18.81
N ASP A 488 89.41 122.10 -18.67
CA ASP A 488 90.88 122.14 -18.57
C ASP A 488 91.63 122.30 -19.92
N ALA A 489 90.99 121.98 -21.05
CA ALA A 489 91.64 122.01 -22.36
C ALA A 489 91.72 123.44 -22.94
N LEU A 490 92.78 123.69 -23.72
CA LEU A 490 92.87 124.88 -24.55
C LEU A 490 91.84 124.80 -25.69
N LEU A 491 90.73 125.54 -25.57
CA LEU A 491 89.60 125.45 -26.49
C LEU A 491 89.76 126.37 -27.70
N TRP A 492 89.59 125.83 -28.91
CA TRP A 492 89.64 126.61 -30.15
C TRP A 492 88.33 127.39 -30.37
N ASN A 493 88.42 128.72 -30.47
CA ASN A 493 87.24 129.60 -30.63
C ASN A 493 86.90 129.95 -32.09
N GLY A 494 87.52 129.27 -33.06
CA GLY A 494 87.39 129.57 -34.49
C GLY A 494 88.52 130.45 -35.05
N THR A 495 89.32 131.10 -34.20
CA THR A 495 90.46 131.96 -34.63
C THR A 495 91.74 131.81 -33.80
N ALA A 496 91.67 131.38 -32.52
CA ALA A 496 92.80 131.10 -31.64
C ALA A 496 92.44 130.05 -30.57
N PHE A 497 93.44 129.39 -29.97
CA PHE A 497 93.26 128.54 -28.77
C PHE A 497 93.12 129.44 -27.52
N ASN A 498 92.10 129.19 -26.67
CA ASN A 498 91.78 129.95 -25.46
C ASN A 498 92.18 129.17 -24.19
N ALA A 499 92.79 129.86 -23.21
CA ALA A 499 93.26 129.28 -21.94
C ALA A 499 92.39 129.60 -20.72
N ALA A 500 91.16 130.10 -20.91
CA ALA A 500 90.21 130.31 -19.81
C ALA A 500 89.78 128.98 -19.18
N HIS A 501 89.86 128.86 -17.85
CA HIS A 501 89.42 127.68 -17.09
C HIS A 501 88.23 128.06 -16.18
N GLY A 502 87.10 127.36 -16.31
CA GLY A 502 85.88 127.69 -15.57
C GLY A 502 85.37 129.13 -15.84
N THR A 503 85.16 129.91 -14.79
CA THR A 503 84.70 131.31 -14.88
C THR A 503 85.83 132.35 -14.97
N GLU A 504 87.09 131.90 -15.03
CA GLU A 504 88.27 132.77 -15.07
C GLU A 504 88.62 133.13 -16.53
N THR A 505 88.65 134.42 -16.87
CA THR A 505 88.81 134.89 -18.27
C THR A 505 90.26 134.88 -18.80
N THR A 506 91.27 134.59 -17.97
CA THR A 506 92.69 134.56 -18.36
C THR A 506 93.53 133.68 -17.42
N SER A 507 94.08 132.57 -17.91
CA SER A 507 95.04 131.73 -17.17
C SER A 507 96.41 131.71 -17.86
N THR A 508 97.50 131.63 -17.08
CA THR A 508 98.89 131.55 -17.57
C THR A 508 99.29 130.13 -17.96
N ILE A 509 99.79 129.96 -19.20
CA ILE A 509 100.33 128.70 -19.71
C ILE A 509 101.79 128.57 -19.25
N THR A 510 102.11 127.55 -18.46
CA THR A 510 103.48 127.24 -18.01
C THR A 510 104.06 126.04 -18.70
#